data_AF-A0A1G6ZTW4-F1
#
_entry.id   AF-A0A1G6ZTW4-F1
#
_cell.length_a   1.000
_cell.length_b   1.000
_cell.length_c   1.000
_cell.angle_alpha   90.00
_cell.angle_beta   90.00
_cell.angle_gamma   90.00
#
_symmetry.space_group_name_H-M   'P 1'
#
loop_
_entity.id
_entity.type
_entity.pdbx_description
1 polymer ?
#
loop_
_entity_poly.entity_id
_entity_poly.type
_entity_poly.pdbx_seq_one_letter_code
_entity_poly.pdbx_strand_id
1 'polypeptide(L)'
;MTAHKHIHWIGAGLASGPGLIALASELDGVILWDMSDERAKMLQAQMPEGKSFGFSTLDLGDRGSVENFKNHVNKGDVIVSMLPATLHIVMADIALETEAHLVTSSYVDEAMAALDAAAKRHGLSFVNEVGLDPGIDHLFAHILVNAAREAGVLDKGYEIDFVSHCGGIPAAKTDFTYKFSWTPFGVLKALTNPARCIEDGEEKLVEKVWHAVSELDIHGEKFEIYPNRNSLPYVKEYGLDAETNLKTFVRGTIRQAGWKKAWAHIFTQVETSDADSLKALSEKLWREYGYSDGEEDRVVMFLALTARDTEGNIVWSGSLALDEVGSGWQTAMARTVSLTVAQAVKATLRGAFEPGVHAALTDAEEAKIWLRGLRDAGVTLRAENVEIQE
;
A
#
# COMPACT_ATOMS: atom_id res chain seq x y z
N MET A 1 -9.10 -12.70 -32.87
CA MET A 1 -8.01 -11.76 -32.57
C MET A 1 -8.36 -11.18 -31.21
N THR A 2 -7.62 -11.51 -30.17
CA THR A 2 -7.76 -10.81 -28.88
C THR A 2 -7.46 -9.33 -29.15
N ALA A 3 -8.42 -8.45 -28.91
CA ALA A 3 -8.17 -7.01 -29.01
C ALA A 3 -6.97 -6.68 -28.11
N HIS A 4 -6.03 -5.89 -28.64
CA HIS A 4 -4.94 -5.36 -27.80
C HIS A 4 -5.58 -4.50 -26.71
N LYS A 5 -5.50 -4.96 -25.47
CA LYS A 5 -5.97 -4.21 -24.30
C LYS A 5 -4.98 -3.09 -24.00
N HIS A 6 -5.47 -1.87 -23.87
CA HIS A 6 -4.67 -0.74 -23.43
C HIS A 6 -4.67 -0.61 -21.91
N ILE A 7 -3.61 0.04 -21.40
CA ILE A 7 -3.49 0.41 -20.00
C ILE A 7 -3.53 1.94 -19.93
N HIS A 8 -4.56 2.46 -19.29
CA HIS A 8 -4.71 3.88 -19.04
C HIS A 8 -4.21 4.16 -17.63
N TRP A 9 -3.06 4.81 -17.50
CA TRP A 9 -2.47 5.18 -16.21
C TRP A 9 -2.81 6.63 -15.88
N ILE A 10 -3.55 6.90 -14.81
CA ILE A 10 -4.06 8.23 -14.47
C ILE A 10 -3.31 8.78 -13.27
N GLY A 11 -2.56 9.86 -13.51
CA GLY A 11 -1.71 10.55 -12.56
C GLY A 11 -0.27 10.05 -12.57
N ALA A 12 0.68 10.96 -12.72
CA ALA A 12 2.13 10.76 -12.60
C ALA A 12 2.70 11.42 -11.34
N GLY A 13 1.94 11.37 -10.24
CA GLY A 13 2.39 11.81 -8.92
C GLY A 13 3.61 11.04 -8.44
N LEU A 14 4.17 11.45 -7.29
CA LEU A 14 5.44 10.93 -6.76
C LEU A 14 5.51 9.40 -6.67
N ALA A 15 4.39 8.73 -6.41
CA ALA A 15 4.34 7.28 -6.24
C ALA A 15 4.23 6.49 -7.56
N SER A 16 4.15 7.13 -8.74
CA SER A 16 3.73 6.46 -9.99
C SER A 16 4.85 5.95 -10.89
N GLY A 17 6.01 6.63 -10.87
CA GLY A 17 7.06 6.46 -11.88
C GLY A 17 7.51 5.02 -12.10
N PRO A 18 7.98 4.30 -11.07
CA PRO A 18 8.55 2.96 -11.22
C PRO A 18 7.62 1.94 -11.88
N GLY A 19 6.36 1.87 -11.44
CA GLY A 19 5.37 0.95 -11.99
C GLY A 19 4.96 1.28 -13.42
N LEU A 20 4.77 2.56 -13.73
CA LEU A 20 4.47 3.00 -15.10
C LEU A 20 5.60 2.60 -16.06
N ILE A 21 6.85 2.87 -15.68
CA ILE A 21 8.02 2.53 -16.50
C ILE A 21 8.15 1.01 -16.64
N ALA A 22 7.96 0.24 -15.56
CA ALA A 22 8.02 -1.22 -15.61
C ALA A 22 6.96 -1.78 -16.59
N LEU A 23 5.71 -1.32 -16.50
CA LEU A 23 4.66 -1.74 -17.43
C LEU A 23 4.97 -1.37 -18.87
N ALA A 24 5.33 -0.11 -19.14
CA ALA A 24 5.60 0.36 -20.50
C ALA A 24 6.88 -0.24 -21.12
N SER A 25 7.79 -0.76 -20.28
CA SER A 25 8.99 -1.45 -20.76
C SER A 25 8.66 -2.85 -21.29
N GLU A 26 7.67 -3.51 -20.70
CA GLU A 26 7.27 -4.88 -21.03
C GLU A 26 6.10 -4.96 -22.02
N LEU A 27 5.16 -4.02 -21.91
CA LEU A 27 3.90 -4.02 -22.63
C LEU A 27 3.78 -2.79 -23.54
N ASP A 28 3.23 -3.00 -24.72
CA ASP A 28 2.81 -1.91 -25.59
C ASP A 28 1.39 -1.43 -25.19
N GLY A 29 1.01 -0.22 -25.60
CA GLY A 29 -0.35 0.28 -25.35
C GLY A 29 -0.58 0.88 -23.96
N VAL A 30 0.50 1.27 -23.26
CA VAL A 30 0.41 2.06 -22.03
C VAL A 30 0.27 3.55 -22.37
N ILE A 31 -0.73 4.21 -21.78
CA ILE A 31 -0.99 5.64 -21.97
C ILE A 31 -1.07 6.32 -20.60
N LEU A 32 -0.19 7.28 -20.35
CA LEU A 32 -0.24 8.15 -19.19
C LEU A 32 -1.22 9.32 -19.43
N TRP A 33 -2.10 9.55 -18.47
CA TRP A 33 -3.05 10.64 -18.41
C TRP A 33 -2.74 11.53 -17.20
N ASP A 34 -2.46 12.80 -17.43
CA ASP A 34 -2.20 13.78 -16.38
C ASP A 34 -2.69 15.18 -16.81
N MET A 35 -2.74 16.14 -15.88
CA MET A 35 -3.10 17.52 -16.19
C MET A 35 -2.00 18.25 -16.98
N SER A 36 -0.74 17.81 -16.86
CA SER A 36 0.40 18.39 -17.58
C SER A 36 1.39 17.33 -18.08
N ASP A 37 2.16 17.68 -19.10
CA ASP A 37 3.13 16.77 -19.72
C ASP A 37 4.52 16.75 -19.03
N GLU A 38 4.71 17.55 -17.99
CA GLU A 38 6.01 17.76 -17.35
C GLU A 38 6.57 16.45 -16.76
N ARG A 39 5.78 15.79 -15.92
CA ARG A 39 6.14 14.48 -15.33
C ARG A 39 6.24 13.40 -16.40
N ALA A 40 5.37 13.44 -17.41
CA ALA A 40 5.41 12.51 -18.53
C ALA A 40 6.75 12.59 -19.28
N LYS A 41 7.22 13.79 -19.62
CA LYS A 41 8.53 14.00 -20.27
C LYS A 41 9.69 13.51 -19.41
N MET A 42 9.67 13.79 -18.10
CA MET A 42 10.70 13.31 -17.18
C MET A 42 10.78 11.79 -17.14
N LEU A 43 9.62 11.11 -17.06
CA LEU A 43 9.53 9.65 -17.02
C LEU A 43 9.84 9.04 -18.39
N GLN A 44 9.45 9.68 -19.49
CA GLN A 44 9.77 9.24 -20.86
C GLN A 44 11.29 9.16 -21.08
N ALA A 45 12.07 10.02 -20.43
CA ALA A 45 13.53 9.98 -20.47
C ALA A 45 14.15 8.80 -19.68
N GLN A 46 13.37 8.11 -18.85
CA GLN A 46 13.79 6.91 -18.09
C GLN A 46 13.43 5.60 -18.80
N MET A 47 12.72 5.66 -19.93
CA MET A 47 12.32 4.48 -20.68
C MET A 47 13.53 3.77 -21.30
N PRO A 48 13.54 2.43 -21.36
CA PRO A 48 14.53 1.68 -22.12
C PRO A 48 14.55 2.06 -23.60
N GLU A 49 15.69 1.85 -24.26
CA GLU A 49 15.84 2.14 -25.69
C GLU A 49 14.80 1.38 -26.53
N GLY A 50 14.14 2.09 -27.44
CA GLY A 50 13.10 1.53 -28.31
C GLY A 50 11.73 1.33 -27.64
N LYS A 51 11.57 1.72 -26.37
CA LYS A 51 10.29 1.66 -25.65
C LYS A 51 9.75 3.06 -25.35
N SER A 52 8.43 3.18 -25.29
CA SER A 52 7.73 4.41 -24.94
C SER A 52 6.32 4.14 -24.43
N PHE A 53 5.74 5.14 -23.77
CA PHE A 53 4.31 5.18 -23.45
C PHE A 53 3.66 6.37 -24.14
N GLY A 54 2.36 6.28 -24.41
CA GLY A 54 1.58 7.42 -24.90
C GLY A 54 1.33 8.43 -23.79
N PHE A 55 1.12 9.70 -24.15
CA PHE A 55 0.68 10.73 -23.20
C PHE A 55 -0.56 11.43 -23.74
N SER A 56 -1.51 11.70 -22.85
CA SER A 56 -2.69 12.52 -23.13
C SER A 56 -3.09 13.32 -21.89
N THR A 57 -3.81 14.41 -22.07
CA THR A 57 -4.26 15.24 -20.96
C THR A 57 -5.60 14.75 -20.40
N LEU A 58 -5.73 14.77 -19.08
CA LEU A 58 -6.99 14.51 -18.38
C LEU A 58 -7.21 15.53 -17.27
N ASP A 59 -8.25 16.35 -17.43
CA ASP A 59 -8.81 17.19 -16.39
C ASP A 59 -10.21 16.68 -16.04
N LEU A 60 -10.36 16.07 -14.86
CA LEU A 60 -11.65 15.56 -14.38
C LEU A 60 -12.68 16.67 -14.10
N GLY A 61 -12.25 17.93 -13.99
CA GLY A 61 -13.13 19.09 -13.89
C GLY A 61 -13.67 19.58 -15.22
N ASP A 62 -13.09 19.15 -16.35
CA ASP A 62 -13.53 19.53 -17.69
C ASP A 62 -14.29 18.38 -18.38
N ARG A 63 -15.56 18.63 -18.69
CA ARG A 63 -16.43 17.61 -19.33
C ARG A 63 -15.90 17.16 -20.69
N GLY A 64 -15.32 18.06 -21.49
CA GLY A 64 -14.77 17.71 -22.80
C GLY A 64 -13.57 16.79 -22.68
N SER A 65 -12.70 17.04 -21.70
CA SER A 65 -11.54 16.22 -21.36
C SER A 65 -11.95 14.82 -20.90
N VAL A 66 -12.95 14.72 -20.02
CA VAL A 66 -13.50 13.41 -19.57
C VAL A 66 -14.09 12.61 -20.73
N GLU A 67 -14.89 13.25 -21.59
CA GLU A 67 -15.46 12.56 -22.76
C GLU A 67 -14.37 12.13 -23.75
N ASN A 68 -13.32 12.94 -23.94
CA ASN A 68 -12.16 12.54 -24.72
C ASN A 68 -11.47 11.31 -24.13
N PHE A 69 -11.26 11.28 -22.81
CA PHE A 69 -10.69 10.12 -22.12
C PHE A 69 -11.54 8.86 -22.35
N LYS A 70 -12.85 8.93 -22.10
CA LYS A 70 -13.78 7.81 -22.34
C LYS A 70 -13.70 7.27 -23.76
N ASN A 71 -13.60 8.14 -24.77
CA ASN A 71 -13.48 7.73 -26.17
C ASN A 71 -12.17 6.98 -26.50
N HIS A 72 -11.15 7.07 -25.65
CA HIS A 72 -9.91 6.31 -25.82
C HIS A 72 -9.94 4.96 -25.09
N VAL A 73 -10.85 4.78 -24.13
CA VAL A 73 -10.98 3.55 -23.35
C VAL A 73 -11.88 2.57 -24.08
N ASN A 74 -11.39 1.36 -24.30
CA ASN A 74 -12.14 0.27 -24.92
C ASN A 74 -12.59 -0.73 -23.87
N LYS A 75 -13.62 -1.51 -24.22
CA LYS A 75 -14.07 -2.64 -23.41
C LYS A 75 -12.92 -3.58 -23.09
N GLY A 76 -12.73 -3.85 -21.80
CA GLY A 76 -11.70 -4.76 -21.28
C GLY A 76 -10.30 -4.16 -21.13
N ASP A 77 -10.13 -2.86 -21.42
CA ASP A 77 -8.92 -2.12 -21.05
C ASP A 77 -8.79 -2.02 -19.52
N VAL A 78 -7.61 -1.60 -19.04
CA VAL A 78 -7.35 -1.42 -17.60
C VAL A 78 -7.11 0.05 -17.31
N ILE A 79 -7.94 0.62 -16.44
CA ILE A 79 -7.78 1.96 -15.88
C ILE A 79 -7.02 1.83 -14.56
N VAL A 80 -5.88 2.51 -14.43
CA VAL A 80 -5.09 2.59 -13.19
C VAL A 80 -5.26 3.99 -12.59
N SER A 81 -5.85 4.09 -11.40
CA SER A 81 -6.03 5.38 -10.73
C SER A 81 -4.96 5.59 -9.65
N MET A 82 -3.98 6.45 -9.94
CA MET A 82 -2.99 6.95 -8.97
C MET A 82 -3.37 8.31 -8.38
N LEU A 83 -4.67 8.63 -8.41
CA LEU A 83 -5.25 9.88 -7.92
C LEU A 83 -5.50 9.83 -6.40
N PRO A 84 -5.80 10.98 -5.75
CA PRO A 84 -6.32 10.98 -4.39
C PRO A 84 -7.57 10.11 -4.24
N ALA A 85 -7.71 9.45 -3.08
CA ALA A 85 -8.77 8.47 -2.83
C ALA A 85 -10.20 8.97 -3.12
N THR A 86 -10.45 10.26 -2.89
CA THR A 86 -11.75 10.90 -3.16
C THR A 86 -12.16 10.90 -4.63
N LEU A 87 -11.23 10.66 -5.56
CA LEU A 87 -11.47 10.64 -7.00
C LEU A 87 -11.60 9.21 -7.56
N HIS A 88 -11.35 8.17 -6.78
CA HIS A 88 -11.43 6.79 -7.27
C HIS A 88 -12.85 6.40 -7.67
N ILE A 89 -13.88 6.91 -6.98
CA ILE A 89 -15.27 6.62 -7.34
C ILE A 89 -15.62 7.18 -8.72
N VAL A 90 -15.11 8.37 -9.07
CA VAL A 90 -15.28 8.97 -10.40
C VAL A 90 -14.65 8.09 -11.47
N MET A 91 -13.47 7.55 -11.19
CA MET A 91 -12.79 6.62 -12.11
C MET A 91 -13.52 5.28 -12.22
N ALA A 92 -14.13 4.80 -11.14
CA ALA A 92 -14.92 3.57 -11.13
C ALA A 92 -16.21 3.71 -11.95
N ASP A 93 -16.89 4.86 -11.85
CA ASP A 93 -18.05 5.16 -12.69
C ASP A 93 -17.67 5.20 -14.19
N ILE A 94 -16.53 5.83 -14.52
CA ILE A 94 -16.01 5.83 -15.89
C ILE A 94 -15.66 4.40 -16.35
N ALA A 95 -15.05 3.60 -15.49
CA ALA A 95 -14.72 2.20 -15.80
C ALA A 95 -15.97 1.36 -16.07
N LEU A 96 -17.05 1.54 -15.29
CA LEU A 96 -18.34 0.90 -15.56
C LEU A 96 -18.93 1.33 -16.90
N GLU A 97 -18.93 2.64 -17.19
CA GLU A 97 -19.48 3.20 -18.43
C GLU A 97 -18.74 2.72 -19.68
N THR A 98 -17.41 2.61 -19.59
CA THR A 98 -16.53 2.18 -20.69
C THR A 98 -16.30 0.67 -20.74
N GLU A 99 -16.86 -0.07 -19.80
CA GLU A 99 -16.65 -1.51 -19.60
C GLU A 99 -15.16 -1.89 -19.47
N ALA A 100 -14.40 -1.09 -18.73
CA ALA A 100 -12.98 -1.30 -18.42
C ALA A 100 -12.78 -1.82 -16.99
N HIS A 101 -11.67 -2.51 -16.75
CA HIS A 101 -11.24 -2.88 -15.41
C HIS A 101 -10.65 -1.67 -14.68
N LEU A 102 -10.63 -1.72 -13.34
CA LEU A 102 -10.05 -0.66 -12.51
C LEU A 102 -9.00 -1.23 -11.57
N VAL A 103 -7.87 -0.54 -11.44
CA VAL A 103 -6.83 -0.82 -10.45
C VAL A 103 -6.54 0.45 -9.63
N THR A 104 -6.53 0.34 -8.30
CA THR A 104 -6.18 1.45 -7.40
C THR A 104 -5.30 1.00 -6.24
N SER A 105 -4.46 1.88 -5.72
CA SER A 105 -3.59 1.60 -4.56
C SER A 105 -4.20 2.02 -3.21
N SER A 106 -5.51 2.28 -3.16
CA SER A 106 -6.19 2.82 -1.98
C SER A 106 -7.18 1.81 -1.38
N TYR A 107 -7.51 2.02 -0.11
CA TYR A 107 -8.56 1.29 0.60
C TYR A 107 -9.89 1.25 -0.15
N VAL A 108 -10.61 0.14 -0.02
CA VAL A 108 -12.01 0.03 -0.43
C VAL A 108 -12.87 0.80 0.56
N ASP A 109 -13.45 1.92 0.13
CA ASP A 109 -14.45 2.64 0.92
C ASP A 109 -15.88 2.14 0.64
N GLU A 110 -16.86 2.65 1.39
CA GLU A 110 -18.26 2.24 1.25
C GLU A 110 -18.82 2.51 -0.16
N ALA A 111 -18.39 3.59 -0.80
CA ALA A 111 -18.85 3.95 -2.14
C ALA A 111 -18.30 2.99 -3.20
N MET A 112 -17.02 2.64 -3.12
CA MET A 112 -16.39 1.64 -3.98
C MET A 112 -17.01 0.25 -3.76
N ALA A 113 -17.18 -0.18 -2.50
CA ALA A 113 -17.79 -1.47 -2.17
C ALA A 113 -19.21 -1.61 -2.72
N ALA A 114 -19.99 -0.52 -2.76
CA ALA A 114 -21.35 -0.52 -3.30
C ALA A 114 -21.41 -0.83 -4.82
N LEU A 115 -20.28 -0.72 -5.54
CA LEU A 115 -20.21 -1.03 -6.97
C LEU A 115 -20.00 -2.52 -7.28
N ASP A 116 -19.78 -3.38 -6.28
CA ASP A 116 -19.49 -4.82 -6.48
C ASP A 116 -20.52 -5.52 -7.38
N ALA A 117 -21.81 -5.34 -7.11
CA ALA A 117 -22.87 -5.96 -7.90
C ALA A 117 -22.90 -5.43 -9.34
N ALA A 118 -22.53 -4.17 -9.57
CA ALA A 118 -22.44 -3.61 -10.92
C ALA A 118 -21.22 -4.16 -11.66
N ALA A 119 -20.04 -4.16 -11.04
CA ALA A 119 -18.82 -4.74 -11.60
C ALA A 119 -19.03 -6.21 -12.00
N LYS A 120 -19.65 -7.01 -11.12
CA LYS A 120 -20.04 -8.41 -11.41
C LYS A 120 -20.93 -8.56 -12.63
N ARG A 121 -21.97 -7.73 -12.76
CA ARG A 121 -22.89 -7.79 -13.93
C ARG A 121 -22.19 -7.49 -15.25
N HIS A 122 -21.20 -6.60 -15.25
CA HIS A 122 -20.44 -6.25 -16.44
C HIS A 122 -19.22 -7.16 -16.67
N GLY A 123 -18.94 -8.10 -15.77
CA GLY A 123 -17.76 -8.97 -15.86
C GLY A 123 -16.44 -8.22 -15.63
N LEU A 124 -16.47 -7.16 -14.82
CA LEU A 124 -15.31 -6.30 -14.55
C LEU A 124 -14.73 -6.61 -13.17
N SER A 125 -13.40 -6.62 -13.08
CA SER A 125 -12.67 -6.64 -11.81
C SER A 125 -12.19 -5.24 -11.46
N PHE A 126 -12.61 -4.76 -10.29
CA PHE A 126 -12.10 -3.54 -9.65
C PHE A 126 -11.19 -3.99 -8.50
N VAL A 127 -9.89 -3.81 -8.69
CA VAL A 127 -8.84 -4.29 -7.80
C VAL A 127 -8.28 -3.10 -7.04
N ASN A 128 -8.49 -3.11 -5.73
CA ASN A 128 -8.10 -2.02 -4.84
C ASN A 128 -6.99 -2.51 -3.91
N GLU A 129 -6.48 -1.62 -3.06
CA GLU A 129 -5.52 -2.01 -2.01
C GLU A 129 -4.22 -2.64 -2.56
N VAL A 130 -3.76 -2.27 -3.76
CA VAL A 130 -2.55 -2.86 -4.40
C VAL A 130 -1.32 -1.93 -4.40
N GLY A 131 -1.08 -1.24 -3.29
CA GLY A 131 0.09 -0.36 -3.10
C GLY A 131 1.18 -1.00 -2.22
N LEU A 132 1.55 -0.28 -1.16
CA LEU A 132 2.49 -0.74 -0.13
C LEU A 132 1.71 -1.24 1.10
N ASP A 133 1.01 -0.31 1.76
CA ASP A 133 0.15 -0.54 2.93
C ASP A 133 -1.04 0.43 2.79
N PRO A 134 -2.15 0.00 2.16
CA PRO A 134 -2.50 -1.37 1.83
C PRO A 134 -1.89 -1.86 0.50
N GLY A 135 -1.44 -3.12 0.44
CA GLY A 135 -0.81 -3.75 -0.72
C GLY A 135 0.08 -4.92 -0.39
N ILE A 136 1.40 -4.70 -0.40
CA ILE A 136 2.40 -5.72 -0.07
C ILE A 136 2.11 -6.35 1.31
N ASP A 137 1.55 -5.59 2.26
CA ASP A 137 1.16 -6.13 3.57
C ASP A 137 0.10 -7.23 3.46
N HIS A 138 -0.88 -7.11 2.56
CA HIS A 138 -1.84 -8.18 2.28
C HIS A 138 -1.17 -9.41 1.65
N LEU A 139 -0.28 -9.19 0.68
CA LEU A 139 0.47 -10.29 0.06
C LEU A 139 1.27 -11.08 1.10
N PHE A 140 1.96 -10.36 1.99
CA PHE A 140 2.69 -10.97 3.09
C PHE A 140 1.76 -11.68 4.06
N ALA A 141 0.64 -11.07 4.44
CA ALA A 141 -0.32 -11.66 5.36
C ALA A 141 -0.88 -12.99 4.83
N HIS A 142 -1.34 -13.04 3.58
CA HIS A 142 -1.89 -14.26 2.99
C HIS A 142 -0.86 -15.37 2.85
N ILE A 143 0.38 -15.05 2.44
CA ILE A 143 1.46 -16.05 2.37
C ILE A 143 1.80 -16.59 3.76
N LEU A 144 1.91 -15.69 4.75
CA LEU A 144 2.30 -16.05 6.11
C LEU A 144 1.24 -16.89 6.82
N VAL A 145 -0.04 -16.51 6.71
CA VAL A 145 -1.16 -17.30 7.24
C VAL A 145 -1.27 -18.64 6.53
N ASN A 146 -1.06 -18.69 5.21
CA ASN A 146 -1.05 -19.96 4.49
C ASN A 146 0.07 -20.89 4.98
N ALA A 147 1.29 -20.37 5.16
CA ALA A 147 2.40 -21.15 5.71
C ALA A 147 2.12 -21.67 7.13
N ALA A 148 1.50 -20.86 7.99
CA ALA A 148 1.06 -21.29 9.32
C ALA A 148 0.00 -22.41 9.25
N ARG A 149 -0.93 -22.32 8.29
CA ARG A 149 -1.94 -23.34 8.03
C ARG A 149 -1.31 -24.65 7.58
N GLU A 150 -0.36 -24.60 6.64
CA GLU A 150 0.38 -25.75 6.14
C GLU A 150 1.25 -26.41 7.22
N ALA A 151 1.82 -25.60 8.13
CA ALA A 151 2.53 -26.08 9.31
C ALA A 151 1.61 -26.73 10.36
N GLY A 152 0.29 -26.62 10.20
CA GLY A 152 -0.70 -27.24 11.07
C GLY A 152 -0.86 -26.59 12.44
N VAL A 153 -0.48 -25.32 12.58
CA VAL A 153 -0.56 -24.57 13.85
C VAL A 153 -1.82 -23.70 13.98
N LEU A 154 -2.57 -23.49 12.90
CA LEU A 154 -3.86 -22.81 12.94
C LEU A 154 -5.00 -23.77 13.33
N ASP A 155 -6.04 -23.24 13.96
CA ASP A 155 -7.23 -23.96 14.45
C ASP A 155 -6.91 -25.10 15.43
N LYS A 156 -5.79 -24.99 16.18
CA LYS A 156 -5.35 -26.00 17.16
C LYS A 156 -5.44 -25.56 18.62
N GLY A 157 -5.89 -24.32 18.87
CA GLY A 157 -5.92 -23.73 20.22
C GLY A 157 -4.55 -23.23 20.71
N TYR A 158 -3.53 -23.21 19.85
CA TYR A 158 -2.29 -22.51 20.12
C TYR A 158 -2.56 -21.02 20.31
N GLU A 159 -1.75 -20.38 21.15
CA GLU A 159 -1.71 -18.92 21.21
C GLU A 159 -1.16 -18.37 19.90
N ILE A 160 -1.92 -17.50 19.24
CA ILE A 160 -1.54 -16.88 17.97
C ILE A 160 -1.26 -15.39 18.17
N ASP A 161 -0.07 -14.95 17.77
CA ASP A 161 0.27 -13.54 17.59
C ASP A 161 0.45 -13.25 16.10
N PHE A 162 -0.22 -12.21 15.61
CA PHE A 162 -0.03 -11.66 14.28
C PHE A 162 0.30 -10.17 14.38
N VAL A 163 1.45 -9.77 13.83
CA VAL A 163 1.89 -8.37 13.78
C VAL A 163 2.20 -7.96 12.35
N SER A 164 1.81 -6.74 11.98
CA SER A 164 2.06 -6.17 10.66
C SER A 164 2.38 -4.69 10.80
N HIS A 165 3.64 -4.33 10.56
CA HIS A 165 4.12 -2.96 10.72
C HIS A 165 4.79 -2.48 9.44
N CYS A 166 4.45 -1.25 9.01
CA CYS A 166 5.03 -0.62 7.83
C CYS A 166 5.36 0.85 8.09
N GLY A 167 6.42 1.37 7.47
CA GLY A 167 6.76 2.78 7.57
C GLY A 167 7.67 3.28 6.46
N GLY A 168 7.27 4.40 5.84
CA GLY A 168 8.19 5.26 5.09
C GLY A 168 8.93 6.18 6.06
N ILE A 169 10.26 6.07 6.08
CA ILE A 169 11.18 6.77 6.97
C ILE A 169 12.35 7.35 6.14
N PRO A 170 13.09 8.36 6.64
CA PRO A 170 14.32 8.76 5.97
C PRO A 170 15.34 7.61 6.00
N ALA A 171 16.14 7.46 4.92
CA ALA A 171 17.21 6.45 4.91
C ALA A 171 18.30 6.81 5.92
N ALA A 172 18.66 8.10 5.99
CA ALA A 172 19.57 8.61 7.01
C ALA A 172 18.88 8.70 8.38
N LYS A 173 19.63 8.41 9.45
CA LYS A 173 19.20 8.71 10.82
C LYS A 173 19.25 10.22 11.04
N THR A 174 18.16 10.78 11.53
CA THR A 174 18.04 12.23 11.81
C THR A 174 17.47 12.46 13.20
N ASP A 175 17.78 13.60 13.81
CA ASP A 175 17.24 13.96 15.13
C ASP A 175 15.71 14.08 15.12
N PHE A 176 15.12 14.42 13.97
CA PHE A 176 13.67 14.51 13.79
C PHE A 176 13.01 13.17 13.43
N THR A 177 13.80 12.14 13.10
CA THR A 177 13.39 10.74 12.87
C THR A 177 12.35 10.50 11.77
N TYR A 178 12.03 11.54 10.99
CA TYR A 178 10.99 11.51 9.96
C TYR A 178 11.27 12.56 8.88
N LYS A 179 10.75 12.33 7.67
CA LYS A 179 10.69 13.34 6.61
C LYS A 179 9.38 13.24 5.85
N PHE A 180 8.85 14.38 5.44
CA PHE A 180 7.54 14.47 4.80
C PHE A 180 7.68 14.30 3.28
N SER A 181 7.03 13.28 2.74
CA SER A 181 6.85 13.06 1.29
C SER A 181 5.45 13.45 0.79
N TRP A 182 4.57 13.88 1.71
CA TRP A 182 3.20 14.36 1.48
C TRP A 182 2.82 15.35 2.58
N THR A 183 1.66 15.99 2.45
CA THR A 183 1.30 17.15 3.29
C THR A 183 1.38 16.82 4.80
N PRO A 184 2.15 17.59 5.60
CA PRO A 184 2.28 17.30 7.03
C PRO A 184 0.94 17.38 7.78
N PHE A 185 0.03 18.22 7.32
CA PHE A 185 -1.31 18.35 7.89
C PHE A 185 -2.04 16.99 7.97
N GLY A 186 -1.93 16.17 6.91
CA GLY A 186 -2.55 14.86 6.94
C GLY A 186 -1.82 13.88 7.87
N VAL A 187 -0.49 14.00 8.05
CA VAL A 187 0.26 13.24 9.06
C VAL A 187 -0.22 13.62 10.46
N LEU A 188 -0.29 14.92 10.75
CA LEU A 188 -0.73 15.44 12.05
C LEU A 188 -2.15 14.99 12.38
N LYS A 189 -3.06 15.04 11.40
CA LYS A 189 -4.43 14.54 11.55
C LYS A 189 -4.48 13.02 11.75
N ALA A 190 -3.61 12.26 11.08
CA ALA A 190 -3.57 10.82 11.24
C ALA A 190 -3.15 10.40 12.66
N LEU A 191 -2.31 11.18 13.35
CA LEU A 191 -1.92 10.89 14.73
C LEU A 191 -3.10 10.92 15.72
N THR A 192 -4.16 11.67 15.42
CA THR A 192 -5.37 11.76 16.27
C THR A 192 -6.42 10.71 15.93
N ASN A 193 -6.19 9.88 14.91
CA ASN A 193 -7.13 8.82 14.60
C ASN A 193 -7.01 7.70 15.65
N PRO A 194 -8.15 7.24 16.21
CA PRO A 194 -8.10 6.10 17.12
C PRO A 194 -7.64 4.85 16.37
N ALA A 195 -6.91 3.99 17.09
CA ALA A 195 -6.55 2.67 16.62
C ALA A 195 -7.25 1.57 17.42
N ARG A 196 -7.62 0.47 16.77
CA ARG A 196 -8.19 -0.73 17.40
C ARG A 196 -7.39 -1.95 16.99
N CYS A 197 -6.98 -2.76 17.96
CA CYS A 197 -6.22 -4.00 17.77
C CYS A 197 -6.64 -5.05 18.81
N ILE A 198 -6.07 -6.24 18.72
CA ILE A 198 -6.19 -7.27 19.76
C ILE A 198 -4.86 -7.31 20.53
N GLU A 199 -4.92 -7.23 21.85
CA GLU A 199 -3.80 -7.36 22.78
C GLU A 199 -4.24 -8.21 23.97
N ASP A 200 -3.43 -9.18 24.38
CA ASP A 200 -3.75 -10.17 25.42
C ASP A 200 -5.04 -10.98 25.19
N GLY A 201 -5.53 -11.01 23.94
CA GLY A 201 -6.79 -11.65 23.54
C GLY A 201 -8.03 -10.77 23.71
N GLU A 202 -7.84 -9.50 24.06
CA GLU A 202 -8.93 -8.53 24.21
C GLU A 202 -8.81 -7.40 23.18
N GLU A 203 -9.95 -6.82 22.83
CA GLU A 203 -9.96 -5.64 21.98
C GLU A 203 -9.40 -4.43 22.73
N LYS A 204 -8.37 -3.81 22.17
CA LYS A 204 -7.75 -2.60 22.72
C LYS A 204 -8.04 -1.40 21.82
N LEU A 205 -8.60 -0.35 22.43
CA LEU A 205 -8.76 0.97 21.82
C LEU A 205 -7.61 1.89 22.25
N VAL A 206 -6.89 2.44 21.28
CA VAL A 206 -5.86 3.45 21.48
C VAL A 206 -6.37 4.77 20.90
N GLU A 207 -6.78 5.70 21.76
CA GLU A 207 -7.36 6.98 21.31
C GLU A 207 -6.35 7.85 20.54
N LYS A 208 -5.08 7.82 20.96
CA LYS A 208 -3.99 8.59 20.35
C LYS A 208 -2.77 7.69 20.21
N VAL A 209 -2.28 7.55 18.99
CA VAL A 209 -1.29 6.51 18.65
C VAL A 209 0.01 6.61 19.46
N TRP A 210 0.41 7.84 19.87
CA TRP A 210 1.62 8.05 20.66
C TRP A 210 1.52 7.54 22.12
N HIS A 211 0.33 7.16 22.59
CA HIS A 211 0.15 6.50 23.90
C HIS A 211 0.54 5.01 23.88
N ALA A 212 0.60 4.39 22.69
CA ALA A 212 0.87 2.95 22.52
C ALA A 212 2.16 2.68 21.73
N VAL A 213 3.16 3.55 21.87
CA VAL A 213 4.47 3.34 21.25
C VAL A 213 5.27 2.28 22.02
N SER A 214 5.78 1.29 21.30
CA SER A 214 6.70 0.27 21.81
C SER A 214 7.91 0.11 20.87
N GLU A 215 8.96 -0.58 21.33
CA GLU A 215 10.14 -0.90 20.51
C GLU A 215 9.95 -2.23 19.79
N LEU A 216 10.40 -2.30 18.54
CA LEU A 216 10.51 -3.54 17.77
C LEU A 216 11.92 -3.65 17.20
N ASP A 217 12.57 -4.79 17.40
CA ASP A 217 13.84 -5.12 16.74
C ASP A 217 13.53 -5.88 15.45
N ILE A 218 13.95 -5.32 14.32
CA ILE A 218 13.85 -5.95 13.01
C ILE A 218 15.28 -6.18 12.54
N HIS A 219 15.70 -7.44 12.58
CA HIS A 219 17.01 -7.88 12.08
C HIS A 219 18.22 -7.12 12.65
N GLY A 220 18.18 -6.75 13.93
CA GLY A 220 19.25 -6.06 14.65
C GLY A 220 19.16 -4.53 14.61
N GLU A 221 18.14 -3.96 13.96
CA GLU A 221 17.83 -2.54 14.05
C GLU A 221 16.57 -2.31 14.90
N LYS A 222 16.67 -1.37 15.85
CA LYS A 222 15.56 -0.96 16.68
C LYS A 222 14.69 0.10 16.00
N PHE A 223 13.40 -0.11 16.05
CA PHE A 223 12.36 0.81 15.59
C PHE A 223 11.37 1.12 16.71
N GLU A 224 10.62 2.20 16.54
CA GLU A 224 9.42 2.46 17.32
C GLU A 224 8.19 2.14 16.50
N ILE A 225 7.23 1.44 17.10
CA ILE A 225 5.98 1.03 16.45
C ILE A 225 4.77 1.49 17.24
N TYR A 226 3.65 1.70 16.54
CA TYR A 226 2.34 1.93 17.16
C TYR A 226 1.22 1.37 16.28
N PRO A 227 0.07 0.94 16.87
CA PRO A 227 -1.10 0.53 16.09
C PRO A 227 -1.68 1.70 15.31
N ASN A 228 -2.19 1.46 14.10
CA ASN A 228 -2.78 2.49 13.25
C ASN A 228 -4.15 2.04 12.72
N ARG A 229 -5.15 2.93 12.77
CA ARG A 229 -6.54 2.66 12.34
C ARG A 229 -7.12 1.38 12.99
N ASN A 230 -8.13 0.79 12.35
CA ASN A 230 -8.82 -0.38 12.86
C ASN A 230 -8.25 -1.67 12.23
N SER A 231 -7.58 -2.50 13.04
CA SER A 231 -7.04 -3.80 12.61
C SER A 231 -8.11 -4.90 12.59
N LEU A 232 -9.20 -4.77 13.36
CA LEU A 232 -10.16 -5.85 13.60
C LEU A 232 -10.80 -6.45 12.33
N PRO A 233 -11.14 -5.68 11.28
CA PRO A 233 -11.68 -6.27 10.05
C PRO A 233 -10.72 -7.28 9.40
N TYR A 234 -9.41 -7.07 9.56
CA TYR A 234 -8.38 -7.90 8.94
C TYR A 234 -8.20 -9.26 9.60
N VAL A 235 -8.75 -9.48 10.80
CA VAL A 235 -8.79 -10.82 11.41
C VAL A 235 -9.55 -11.78 10.51
N LYS A 236 -10.71 -11.35 10.01
CA LYS A 236 -11.52 -12.14 9.08
C LYS A 236 -10.93 -12.12 7.67
N GLU A 237 -10.46 -10.96 7.20
CA GLU A 237 -9.82 -10.82 5.87
C GLU A 237 -8.70 -11.86 5.68
N TYR A 238 -7.87 -12.05 6.71
CA TYR A 238 -6.75 -12.99 6.67
C TYR A 238 -7.12 -14.41 7.09
N GLY A 239 -8.38 -14.68 7.43
CA GLY A 239 -8.86 -16.02 7.81
C GLY A 239 -8.31 -16.50 9.15
N LEU A 240 -8.23 -15.61 10.14
CA LEU A 240 -7.86 -15.89 11.53
C LEU A 240 -9.05 -15.76 12.50
N ASP A 241 -10.28 -15.58 11.99
CA ASP A 241 -11.50 -15.43 12.80
C ASP A 241 -11.97 -16.73 13.46
N ALA A 242 -11.45 -17.87 13.01
CA ALA A 242 -11.67 -19.17 13.66
C ALA A 242 -10.73 -19.43 14.85
N GLU A 243 -9.67 -18.62 15.02
CA GLU A 243 -8.69 -18.82 16.09
C GLU A 243 -9.29 -18.51 17.46
N THR A 244 -9.37 -19.53 18.32
CA THR A 244 -9.94 -19.39 19.67
C THR A 244 -8.99 -18.75 20.68
N ASN A 245 -7.71 -18.60 20.34
CA ASN A 245 -6.67 -18.04 21.21
C ASN A 245 -5.77 -17.06 20.45
N LEU A 246 -6.39 -16.15 19.69
CA LEU A 246 -5.72 -15.03 19.04
C LEU A 246 -5.36 -13.96 20.10
N LYS A 247 -4.09 -13.92 20.52
CA LYS A 247 -3.61 -13.05 21.60
C LYS A 247 -3.22 -11.67 21.12
N THR A 248 -2.52 -11.59 19.98
CA THR A 248 -2.14 -10.33 19.38
C THR A 248 -2.61 -10.28 17.94
N PHE A 249 -3.27 -9.19 17.56
CA PHE A 249 -3.54 -8.87 16.16
C PHE A 249 -3.42 -7.37 15.96
N VAL A 250 -2.36 -6.93 15.29
CA VAL A 250 -2.10 -5.51 15.07
C VAL A 250 -1.57 -5.22 13.66
N ARG A 251 -2.21 -4.26 13.00
CA ARG A 251 -1.63 -3.49 11.89
C ARG A 251 -1.18 -2.14 12.44
N GLY A 252 0.04 -1.74 12.12
CA GLY A 252 0.67 -0.58 12.73
C GLY A 252 1.72 0.08 11.87
N THR A 253 2.27 1.16 12.42
CA THR A 253 3.23 2.02 11.72
C THR A 253 4.62 1.89 12.34
N ILE A 254 5.66 1.92 11.50
CA ILE A 254 7.08 1.97 11.89
C ILE A 254 7.59 3.42 11.85
N ARG A 255 8.42 3.75 12.84
CA ARG A 255 9.25 4.96 12.90
C ARG A 255 10.68 4.60 13.33
N GLN A 256 11.63 5.47 12.98
CA GLN A 256 13.00 5.33 13.52
C GLN A 256 12.97 5.44 15.05
N ALA A 257 13.84 4.70 15.73
CA ALA A 257 13.98 4.80 17.19
C ALA A 257 14.23 6.24 17.65
N GLY A 258 13.59 6.64 18.75
CA GLY A 258 13.64 8.00 19.28
C GLY A 258 12.53 8.93 18.77
N TRP A 259 11.64 8.45 17.88
CA TRP A 259 10.57 9.25 17.30
C TRP A 259 9.63 9.86 18.34
N LYS A 260 9.14 9.06 19.30
CA LYS A 260 8.25 9.52 20.38
C LYS A 260 8.88 10.65 21.17
N LYS A 261 10.19 10.57 21.42
CA LYS A 261 10.94 11.61 22.11
C LYS A 261 11.08 12.87 21.24
N ALA A 262 11.48 12.73 19.98
CA ALA A 262 11.65 13.84 19.05
C ALA A 262 10.34 14.60 18.80
N TRP A 263 9.21 13.88 18.73
CA TRP A 263 7.89 14.41 18.40
C TRP A 263 7.04 14.81 19.61
N ALA A 264 7.55 14.68 20.84
CA ALA A 264 6.79 14.99 22.05
C ALA A 264 6.12 16.38 22.03
N HIS A 265 6.85 17.40 21.56
CA HIS A 265 6.33 18.76 21.42
C HIS A 265 5.24 18.89 20.34
N ILE A 266 5.33 18.10 19.26
CA ILE A 266 4.32 18.04 18.20
C ILE A 266 3.05 17.41 18.75
N PHE A 267 3.15 16.33 19.54
CA PHE A 267 1.97 15.70 20.15
C PHE A 267 1.21 16.68 21.03
N THR A 268 1.91 17.44 21.89
CA THR A 268 1.28 18.49 22.70
C THR A 268 0.60 19.55 21.85
N GLN A 269 1.22 19.98 20.75
CA GLN A 269 0.60 20.96 19.84
C GLN A 269 -0.64 20.36 19.15
N VAL A 270 -0.59 19.12 18.69
CA VAL A 270 -1.73 18.43 18.07
C VAL A 270 -2.91 18.31 19.04
N GLU A 271 -2.66 18.15 20.33
CA GLU A 271 -3.71 18.07 21.35
C GLU A 271 -4.36 19.41 21.68
N THR A 272 -3.62 20.52 21.55
CA THR A 272 -4.01 21.81 22.13
C THR A 272 -4.31 22.90 21.11
N SER A 273 -3.89 22.70 19.86
CA SER A 273 -3.97 23.72 18.81
C SER A 273 -5.33 23.74 18.10
N ASP A 274 -5.74 24.92 17.68
CA ASP A 274 -6.83 25.09 16.71
C ASP A 274 -6.39 24.74 15.28
N ALA A 275 -7.35 24.76 14.34
CA ALA A 275 -7.11 24.40 12.95
C ALA A 275 -6.08 25.31 12.26
N ASP A 276 -6.08 26.61 12.56
CA ASP A 276 -5.17 27.58 11.94
C ASP A 276 -3.73 27.38 12.44
N SER A 277 -3.57 27.12 13.73
CA SER A 277 -2.28 26.79 14.35
C SER A 277 -1.71 25.47 13.83
N LEU A 278 -2.56 24.45 13.62
CA LEU A 278 -2.16 23.19 12.99
C LEU A 278 -1.71 23.37 11.54
N LYS A 279 -2.37 24.27 10.80
CA LYS A 279 -1.97 24.60 9.43
C LYS A 279 -0.60 25.29 9.41
N ALA A 280 -0.38 26.26 10.28
CA ALA A 280 0.91 26.94 10.41
C ALA A 280 2.04 25.96 10.80
N LEU A 281 1.76 25.03 11.71
CA LEU A 281 2.69 23.95 12.07
C LEU A 281 3.01 23.07 10.85
N SER A 282 1.99 22.68 10.08
CA SER A 282 2.17 21.89 8.87
C SER A 282 3.10 22.58 7.86
N GLU A 283 2.89 23.87 7.59
CA GLU A 283 3.75 24.63 6.67
C GLU A 283 5.19 24.74 7.16
N LYS A 284 5.39 24.93 8.47
CA LYS A 284 6.72 24.93 9.09
C LYS A 284 7.41 23.57 8.91
N LEU A 285 6.73 22.49 9.26
CA LEU A 285 7.27 21.13 9.19
C LEU A 285 7.63 20.73 7.76
N TRP A 286 6.82 21.12 6.77
CA TRP A 286 7.10 20.87 5.36
C TRP A 286 8.41 21.53 4.92
N ARG A 287 8.60 22.80 5.30
CA ARG A 287 9.82 23.56 4.94
C ARG A 287 11.07 23.00 5.61
N GLU A 288 10.97 22.54 6.85
CA GLU A 288 12.13 22.10 7.65
C GLU A 288 12.48 20.62 7.42
N TYR A 289 11.48 19.79 7.16
CA TYR A 289 11.63 18.32 7.15
C TYR A 289 11.07 17.67 5.88
N GLY A 290 10.93 18.42 4.79
CA GLY A 290 10.71 17.86 3.46
C GLY A 290 11.96 17.12 2.93
N TYR A 291 11.74 16.22 1.98
CA TYR A 291 12.84 15.63 1.20
C TYR A 291 13.43 16.66 0.24
N SER A 292 14.76 16.68 0.15
CA SER A 292 15.48 17.42 -0.90
C SER A 292 15.58 16.59 -2.18
N ASP A 293 15.89 17.25 -3.31
CA ASP A 293 16.09 16.55 -4.58
C ASP A 293 17.22 15.51 -4.47
N GLY A 294 16.90 14.28 -4.87
CA GLY A 294 17.84 13.15 -4.83
C GLY A 294 18.13 12.59 -3.44
N GLU A 295 17.50 13.12 -2.38
CA GLU A 295 17.61 12.55 -1.05
C GLU A 295 16.92 11.19 -0.96
N GLU A 296 17.52 10.28 -0.19
CA GLU A 296 17.05 8.91 -0.06
C GLU A 296 15.94 8.77 0.99
N ASP A 297 14.83 8.13 0.60
CA ASP A 297 13.84 7.58 1.51
C ASP A 297 14.07 6.07 1.70
N ARG A 298 13.49 5.53 2.76
CA ARG A 298 13.51 4.11 3.09
C ARG A 298 12.11 3.64 3.44
N VAL A 299 11.74 2.47 2.96
CA VAL A 299 10.52 1.76 3.38
C VAL A 299 10.95 0.53 4.14
N VAL A 300 10.42 0.40 5.36
CA VAL A 300 10.55 -0.81 6.16
C VAL A 300 9.17 -1.39 6.39
N MET A 301 9.00 -2.68 6.13
CA MET A 301 7.81 -3.45 6.46
C MET A 301 8.22 -4.77 7.12
N PHE A 302 7.48 -5.17 8.14
CA PHE A 302 7.69 -6.43 8.85
C PHE A 302 6.36 -7.04 9.25
N LEU A 303 6.13 -8.27 8.84
CA LEU A 303 5.01 -9.10 9.24
C LEU A 303 5.54 -10.37 9.90
N ALA A 304 4.93 -10.77 11.01
CA ALA A 304 5.24 -12.03 11.68
C ALA A 304 3.99 -12.67 12.26
N LEU A 305 3.97 -14.01 12.23
CA LEU A 305 2.96 -14.85 12.86
C LEU A 305 3.71 -15.84 13.73
N THR A 306 3.35 -15.88 15.02
CA THR A 306 3.94 -16.80 15.99
C THR A 306 2.85 -17.61 16.66
N ALA A 307 3.05 -18.92 16.73
CA ALA A 307 2.19 -19.85 17.46
C ALA A 307 2.93 -20.37 18.70
N ARG A 308 2.28 -20.34 19.87
CA ARG A 308 2.81 -20.88 21.13
C ARG A 308 1.91 -21.93 21.75
N ASP A 309 2.53 -22.91 22.41
CA ASP A 309 1.82 -23.89 23.23
C ASP A 309 1.34 -23.31 24.57
N THR A 310 0.65 -24.13 25.37
CA THR A 310 0.13 -23.72 26.69
C THR A 310 1.21 -23.43 27.72
N GLU A 311 2.46 -23.84 27.47
CA GLU A 311 3.62 -23.56 28.32
C GLU A 311 4.35 -22.28 27.87
N GLY A 312 3.92 -21.65 26.77
CA GLY A 312 4.53 -20.46 26.19
C GLY A 312 5.72 -20.77 25.27
N ASN A 313 5.97 -22.02 24.90
CA ASN A 313 7.02 -22.37 23.96
C ASN A 313 6.56 -22.05 22.54
N ILE A 314 7.45 -21.46 21.72
CA ILE A 314 7.19 -21.25 20.30
C ILE A 314 7.19 -22.60 19.58
N VAL A 315 6.03 -22.99 19.03
CA VAL A 315 5.88 -24.21 18.22
C VAL A 315 6.08 -23.92 16.74
N TRP A 316 5.82 -22.69 16.31
CA TRP A 316 6.08 -22.21 14.97
C TRP A 316 6.17 -20.68 14.95
N SER A 317 7.04 -20.14 14.12
CA SER A 317 7.10 -18.70 13.85
C SER A 317 7.55 -18.50 12.41
N GLY A 318 6.92 -17.58 11.71
CA GLY A 318 7.28 -17.17 10.35
C GLY A 318 7.28 -15.65 10.25
N SER A 319 8.15 -15.11 9.40
CA SER A 319 8.15 -13.67 9.12
C SER A 319 8.48 -13.34 7.67
N LEU A 320 7.97 -12.18 7.24
CA LEU A 320 8.27 -11.56 5.95
C LEU A 320 8.62 -10.09 6.20
N ALA A 321 9.68 -9.63 5.55
CA ALA A 321 10.16 -8.27 5.67
C ALA A 321 10.52 -7.67 4.31
N LEU A 322 10.37 -6.36 4.23
CA LEU A 322 10.84 -5.53 3.12
C LEU A 322 11.63 -4.38 3.71
N ASP A 323 12.79 -4.10 3.12
CA ASP A 323 13.67 -3.01 3.54
C ASP A 323 14.33 -2.40 2.30
N GLU A 324 13.72 -1.33 1.80
CA GLU A 324 14.06 -0.71 0.53
C GLU A 324 14.56 0.72 0.75
N VAL A 325 15.60 1.11 0.04
CA VAL A 325 16.09 2.49 -0.05
C VAL A 325 15.98 2.96 -1.49
N GLY A 326 15.57 4.20 -1.70
CA GLY A 326 15.43 4.76 -3.04
C GLY A 326 15.51 6.28 -3.04
N SER A 327 15.57 6.87 -4.23
CA SER A 327 15.66 8.32 -4.41
C SER A 327 15.14 8.78 -5.77
N GLY A 328 14.93 10.09 -5.92
CA GLY A 328 14.52 10.70 -7.18
C GLY A 328 13.18 10.19 -7.70
N TRP A 329 13.14 9.64 -8.93
CA TRP A 329 11.93 9.04 -9.48
C TRP A 329 11.71 7.58 -9.03
N GLN A 330 12.68 7.01 -8.33
CA GLN A 330 12.68 5.65 -7.78
C GLN A 330 12.81 5.66 -6.26
N THR A 331 12.11 6.57 -5.57
CA THR A 331 11.99 6.50 -4.11
C THR A 331 11.51 5.12 -3.68
N ALA A 332 11.93 4.65 -2.51
CA ALA A 332 11.48 3.38 -1.94
C ALA A 332 9.95 3.34 -1.86
N MET A 333 9.32 4.45 -1.47
CA MET A 333 7.87 4.60 -1.49
C MET A 333 7.28 4.44 -2.91
N ALA A 334 7.84 5.10 -3.92
CA ALA A 334 7.32 4.99 -5.28
C ALA A 334 7.48 3.57 -5.85
N ARG A 335 8.63 2.94 -5.61
CA ARG A 335 8.92 1.57 -6.04
C ARG A 335 7.91 0.60 -5.42
N THR A 336 7.79 0.61 -4.11
CA THR A 336 6.94 -0.35 -3.37
C THR A 336 5.45 -0.15 -3.57
N VAL A 337 4.99 1.05 -3.95
CA VAL A 337 3.60 1.29 -4.33
C VAL A 337 3.37 0.90 -5.79
N SER A 338 4.03 1.56 -6.73
CA SER A 338 3.66 1.44 -8.15
C SER A 338 4.11 0.13 -8.81
N LEU A 339 5.18 -0.51 -8.34
CA LEU A 339 5.54 -1.84 -8.85
C LEU A 339 4.48 -2.89 -8.45
N THR A 340 3.87 -2.76 -7.27
CA THR A 340 2.75 -3.61 -6.85
C THR A 340 1.51 -3.35 -7.71
N VAL A 341 1.21 -2.08 -8.00
CA VAL A 341 0.16 -1.71 -8.97
C VAL A 341 0.43 -2.32 -10.35
N ALA A 342 1.68 -2.33 -10.81
CA ALA A 342 2.05 -2.97 -12.06
C ALA A 342 1.79 -4.49 -12.05
N GLN A 343 2.08 -5.18 -10.94
CA GLN A 343 1.72 -6.60 -10.81
C GLN A 343 0.21 -6.81 -10.84
N ALA A 344 -0.58 -5.95 -10.19
CA ALA A 344 -2.04 -5.98 -10.22
C ALA A 344 -2.62 -5.80 -11.62
N VAL A 345 -2.04 -4.88 -12.42
CA VAL A 345 -2.40 -4.71 -13.83
C VAL A 345 -2.11 -5.99 -14.62
N LYS A 346 -0.90 -6.55 -14.47
CA LYS A 346 -0.54 -7.81 -15.17
C LYS A 346 -1.48 -8.95 -14.78
N ALA A 347 -1.82 -9.09 -13.50
CA ALA A 347 -2.76 -10.10 -13.01
C ALA A 347 -4.19 -9.90 -13.56
N THR A 348 -4.66 -8.65 -13.61
CA THR A 348 -5.94 -8.30 -14.22
C THR A 348 -5.98 -8.67 -15.70
N LEU A 349 -4.91 -8.38 -16.44
CA LEU A 349 -4.80 -8.75 -17.86
C LEU A 349 -4.77 -10.27 -18.09
N ARG A 350 -4.17 -11.03 -17.15
CA ARG A 350 -4.19 -12.51 -17.15
C ARG A 350 -5.55 -13.10 -16.74
N GLY A 351 -6.45 -12.31 -16.17
CA GLY A 351 -7.74 -12.77 -15.65
C GLY A 351 -7.62 -13.49 -14.30
N ALA A 352 -6.68 -13.07 -13.44
CA ALA A 352 -6.47 -13.66 -12.12
C ALA A 352 -7.57 -13.27 -11.09
N PHE A 353 -8.41 -12.29 -11.40
CA PHE A 353 -9.48 -11.82 -10.53
C PHE A 353 -10.84 -12.22 -11.09
N GLU A 354 -11.71 -12.69 -10.21
CA GLU A 354 -13.14 -12.82 -10.51
C GLU A 354 -13.77 -11.42 -10.73
N PRO A 355 -14.93 -11.33 -11.40
CA PRO A 355 -15.68 -10.08 -11.47
C PRO A 355 -16.13 -9.59 -10.08
N GLY A 356 -16.07 -8.28 -9.85
CA GLY A 356 -16.45 -7.65 -8.58
C GLY A 356 -15.47 -6.60 -8.09
N VAL A 357 -15.71 -6.13 -6.87
CA VAL A 357 -14.79 -5.24 -6.14
C VAL A 357 -14.00 -6.07 -5.15
N HIS A 358 -12.68 -5.95 -5.21
CA HIS A 358 -11.75 -6.71 -4.39
C HIS A 358 -10.85 -5.74 -3.64
N ALA A 359 -10.56 -6.05 -2.37
CA ALA A 359 -9.29 -5.65 -1.78
C ALA A 359 -8.15 -6.39 -2.51
N ALA A 360 -6.91 -6.33 -2.02
CA ALA A 360 -5.81 -7.05 -2.65
C ALA A 360 -6.08 -8.57 -2.77
N LEU A 361 -5.09 -9.31 -3.29
CA LEU A 361 -5.20 -10.75 -3.47
C LEU A 361 -5.44 -11.51 -2.15
N THR A 362 -6.35 -12.48 -2.20
CA THR A 362 -6.56 -13.46 -1.11
C THR A 362 -5.87 -14.80 -1.37
N ASP A 363 -5.44 -15.05 -2.61
CA ASP A 363 -4.73 -16.27 -3.01
C ASP A 363 -3.23 -16.12 -2.75
N ALA A 364 -2.69 -17.00 -1.89
CA ALA A 364 -1.28 -17.02 -1.53
C ALA A 364 -0.36 -17.37 -2.72
N GLU A 365 -0.82 -18.17 -3.68
CA GLU A 365 0.00 -18.55 -4.84
C GLU A 365 0.12 -17.39 -5.83
N GLU A 366 -0.97 -16.67 -6.10
CA GLU A 366 -0.92 -15.44 -6.91
C GLU A 366 -0.12 -14.34 -6.18
N ALA A 367 -0.22 -14.25 -4.84
CA ALA A 367 0.61 -13.34 -4.06
C ALA A 367 2.12 -13.63 -4.22
N LYS A 368 2.54 -14.90 -4.24
CA LYS A 368 3.93 -15.29 -4.52
C LYS A 368 4.39 -14.86 -5.91
N ILE A 369 3.52 -14.94 -6.93
CA ILE A 369 3.82 -14.45 -8.28
C ILE A 369 4.12 -12.95 -8.27
N TRP A 370 3.35 -12.18 -7.50
CA TRP A 370 3.55 -10.73 -7.39
C TRP A 370 4.86 -10.40 -6.66
N LEU A 371 5.15 -11.09 -5.55
CA LEU A 371 6.41 -10.91 -4.82
C LEU A 371 7.63 -11.26 -5.69
N ARG A 372 7.54 -12.30 -6.53
CA ARG A 372 8.58 -12.61 -7.53
C ARG A 372 8.75 -11.44 -8.51
N GLY A 373 7.65 -10.91 -9.04
CA GLY A 373 7.70 -9.74 -9.92
C GLY A 373 8.28 -8.48 -9.28
N LEU A 374 8.07 -8.28 -7.96
CA LEU A 374 8.72 -7.21 -7.21
C LEU A 374 10.23 -7.46 -7.06
N ARG A 375 10.64 -8.70 -6.74
CA ARG A 375 12.07 -9.09 -6.67
C ARG A 375 12.79 -8.94 -8.01
N ASP A 376 12.14 -9.33 -9.11
CA ASP A 376 12.68 -9.16 -10.47
C ASP A 376 12.87 -7.67 -10.83
N ALA A 377 12.03 -6.79 -10.27
CA ALA A 377 12.17 -5.34 -10.36
C ALA A 377 13.18 -4.74 -9.35
N GLY A 378 13.87 -5.60 -8.58
CA GLY A 378 14.92 -5.22 -7.63
C GLY A 378 14.42 -4.80 -6.25
N VAL A 379 13.21 -5.21 -5.84
CA VAL A 379 12.73 -5.02 -4.47
C VAL A 379 13.28 -6.13 -3.56
N THR A 380 13.90 -5.73 -2.46
CA THR A 380 14.52 -6.59 -1.45
C THR A 380 13.47 -7.11 -0.49
N LEU A 381 13.21 -8.41 -0.59
CA LEU A 381 12.31 -9.14 0.31
C LEU A 381 13.13 -10.13 1.13
N ARG A 382 12.78 -10.30 2.40
CA ARG A 382 13.33 -11.30 3.29
C ARG A 382 12.20 -12.16 3.85
N ALA A 383 12.44 -13.47 3.90
CA ALA A 383 11.52 -14.44 4.49
C ALA A 383 12.27 -15.30 5.51
N GLU A 384 11.62 -15.61 6.62
CA GLU A 384 12.13 -16.55 7.63
C GLU A 384 11.05 -17.60 7.91
N ASN A 385 11.40 -18.87 7.71
CA ASN A 385 10.50 -20.01 7.89
C ASN A 385 9.18 -19.93 7.07
N VAL A 386 9.23 -19.23 5.93
CA VAL A 386 8.15 -19.06 4.96
C VAL A 386 8.73 -19.12 3.56
N GLU A 387 8.03 -19.77 2.63
CA GLU A 387 8.45 -19.86 1.23
C GLU A 387 7.80 -18.75 0.39
N ILE A 388 8.63 -17.90 -0.21
CA ILE A 388 8.22 -16.92 -1.25
C ILE A 388 8.68 -17.31 -2.66
N GLN A 389 9.25 -18.53 -2.81
CA GLN A 389 9.92 -19.12 -3.97
C GLN A 389 11.05 -18.27 -4.59
N GLU A 390 12.06 -18.95 -5.15
CA GLU A 390 13.24 -18.35 -5.81
C GLU A 390 12.90 -17.55 -7.06
#